data_AF-A0A7Z9ZGA2-F1
#
_entry.id   AF-A0A7Z9ZGA2-F1
#
_cell.length_a   1.000
_cell.length_b   1.000
_cell.length_c   1.000
_cell.angle_alpha   90.00
_cell.angle_beta   90.00
_cell.angle_gamma   90.00
#
_symmetry.space_group_name_H-M   'P 1'
#
loop_
_entity.id
_entity.type
_entity.pdbx_description
1 polymer ?
#
loop_
_entity_poly.entity_id
_entity_poly.type
_entity_poly.pdbx_seq_one_letter_code
_entity_poly.pdbx_strand_id
1 'polypeptide(L)'
;MKEMTTVTVSAKYADILAPLGDVQQAVDEAIRRYAVEKIGERMVGLRREIRRFEEQYGCTYEVFYAHITADEDFVAALRQAHPTWERDFHTWEFYVEELHEWLSRLEQLSTP
;
A
#
# COMPACT_ATOMS: atom_id res chain seq x y z
N MET A 1 -23.21 -10.72 -9.22
CA MET A 1 -22.50 -12.01 -9.34
C MET A 1 -21.10 -11.77 -8.82
N LYS A 2 -20.64 -12.49 -7.77
CA LYS A 2 -19.22 -12.46 -7.42
C LYS A 2 -18.47 -13.13 -8.57
N GLU A 3 -17.47 -12.47 -9.15
CA GLU A 3 -16.60 -13.13 -10.12
C GLU A 3 -15.82 -14.23 -9.39
N MET A 4 -15.96 -15.47 -9.88
CA MET A 4 -15.22 -16.61 -9.34
C MET A 4 -14.02 -16.88 -10.25
N THR A 5 -12.83 -16.90 -9.65
CA THR A 5 -11.59 -17.30 -10.32
C THR A 5 -11.26 -18.74 -9.95
N THR A 6 -11.03 -19.60 -10.95
CA THR A 6 -10.61 -20.98 -10.72
C THR A 6 -9.09 -21.06 -10.57
N VAL A 7 -8.63 -21.65 -9.47
CA VAL A 7 -7.21 -21.91 -9.23
C VAL A 7 -7.00 -23.40 -9.01
N THR A 8 -6.02 -23.99 -9.69
CA THR A 8 -5.67 -25.41 -9.52
C THR A 8 -4.84 -25.59 -8.25
N VAL A 9 -5.29 -26.47 -7.36
CA VAL A 9 -4.57 -26.85 -6.14
C VAL A 9 -4.29 -28.35 -6.11
N SER A 10 -3.29 -28.76 -5.35
CA SER A 10 -2.99 -30.19 -5.16
C SER A 10 -4.11 -30.86 -4.37
N ALA A 11 -4.60 -32.01 -4.87
CA ALA A 11 -5.68 -32.78 -4.24
C ALA A 11 -5.40 -33.11 -2.77
N LYS A 12 -4.12 -33.32 -2.41
CA LYS A 12 -3.70 -33.60 -1.03
C LYS A 12 -4.17 -32.54 -0.02
N TYR A 13 -4.32 -31.29 -0.42
CA TYR A 13 -4.81 -30.24 0.48
C TYR A 13 -6.31 -30.35 0.70
N ALA A 14 -7.07 -30.64 -0.38
CA ALA A 14 -8.50 -30.89 -0.28
C ALA A 14 -8.80 -32.14 0.56
N ASP A 15 -8.02 -33.21 0.39
CA ASP A 15 -8.17 -34.45 1.17
C ASP A 15 -7.97 -34.23 2.68
N ILE A 16 -7.04 -33.34 3.05
CA ILE A 16 -6.77 -32.97 4.44
C ILE A 16 -7.88 -32.05 5.00
N LEU A 17 -8.39 -31.12 4.19
CA LEU A 17 -9.38 -30.12 4.62
C LEU A 17 -10.83 -30.66 4.63
N ALA A 18 -11.17 -31.58 3.73
CA ALA A 18 -12.51 -32.15 3.60
C ALA A 18 -13.10 -32.71 4.91
N PRO A 19 -12.35 -33.49 5.73
CA PRO A 19 -12.89 -33.96 7.01
C PRO A 19 -13.00 -32.85 8.08
N LEU A 20 -12.38 -31.68 7.87
CA LEU A 20 -12.36 -30.57 8.82
C LEU A 20 -13.49 -29.55 8.59
N GLY A 21 -14.22 -29.65 7.47
CA GLY A 21 -15.37 -28.78 7.17
C GLY A 21 -15.46 -28.40 5.70
N ASP A 22 -16.00 -27.21 5.45
CA ASP A 22 -16.13 -26.66 4.10
C ASP A 22 -14.76 -26.27 3.54
N VAL A 23 -14.30 -27.02 2.54
CA VAL A 23 -13.01 -26.80 1.85
C VAL A 23 -12.98 -25.42 1.18
N GLN A 24 -14.08 -24.97 0.59
CA GLN A 24 -14.12 -23.67 -0.07
C GLN A 24 -13.98 -22.54 0.96
N GLN A 25 -14.71 -22.64 2.07
CA GLN A 25 -14.59 -21.66 3.16
C GLN A 25 -13.17 -21.63 3.75
N ALA A 26 -12.55 -22.79 3.93
CA ALA A 26 -11.18 -22.89 4.44
C ALA A 26 -10.16 -22.26 3.47
N VAL A 27 -10.33 -22.49 2.17
CA VAL A 27 -9.50 -21.90 1.12
C VAL A 27 -9.69 -20.39 1.05
N ASP A 28 -10.94 -19.91 1.08
CA ASP A 28 -11.26 -18.47 1.05
C ASP A 28 -10.63 -17.75 2.24
N GLU A 29 -10.74 -18.31 3.45
CA GLU A 29 -10.14 -17.72 4.64
C GLU A 29 -8.61 -17.75 4.61
N ALA A 30 -8.01 -18.84 4.11
CA ALA A 30 -6.56 -18.93 3.95
C ALA A 30 -6.03 -17.88 2.96
N ILE A 31 -6.70 -17.71 1.81
CA ILE A 31 -6.35 -16.71 0.81
C ILE A 31 -6.55 -15.30 1.38
N ARG A 32 -7.66 -15.05 2.08
CA ARG A 32 -7.93 -13.75 2.70
C ARG A 32 -6.82 -13.36 3.68
N ARG A 33 -6.41 -14.28 4.57
CA ARG A 33 -5.31 -14.04 5.52
C ARG A 33 -4.00 -13.73 4.81
N TYR A 34 -3.67 -14.51 3.79
CA TYR A 34 -2.43 -14.30 3.02
C TYR A 34 -2.46 -12.98 2.24
N ALA A 35 -3.61 -12.59 1.69
CA ALA A 35 -3.78 -11.29 1.05
C ALA A 35 -3.59 -10.13 2.04
N VAL A 36 -4.18 -10.22 3.23
CA VAL A 36 -3.98 -9.24 4.31
C VAL A 36 -2.51 -9.12 4.71
N GLU A 37 -1.82 -10.25 4.89
CA GLU A 37 -0.39 -10.29 5.18
C GLU A 37 0.43 -9.57 4.09
N LYS A 38 0.18 -9.88 2.82
CA LYS A 38 0.92 -9.30 1.69
C LYS A 38 0.64 -7.81 1.50
N ILE A 39 -0.58 -7.36 1.75
CA ILE A 39 -0.91 -5.93 1.79
C ILE A 39 -0.13 -5.25 2.92
N GLY A 40 -0.10 -5.85 4.11
CA GLY A 40 0.67 -5.34 5.25
C GLY A 40 2.16 -5.18 4.92
N GLU A 41 2.79 -6.19 4.34
CA GLU A 41 4.19 -6.13 3.87
C GLU A 41 4.41 -4.97 2.88
N ARG A 42 3.52 -4.82 1.89
CA ARG A 42 3.61 -3.75 0.88
C ARG A 42 3.50 -2.37 1.52
N MET A 43 2.52 -2.19 2.41
CA MET A 43 2.31 -0.93 3.13
C MET A 43 3.50 -0.55 4.02
N VAL A 44 4.16 -1.52 4.66
CA VAL A 44 5.40 -1.27 5.43
C VAL A 44 6.51 -0.74 4.53
N GLY A 45 6.66 -1.30 3.32
CA GLY A 45 7.60 -0.81 2.32
C GLY A 45 7.32 0.63 1.92
N LEU A 46 6.07 0.94 1.55
CA LEU A 46 5.65 2.29 1.15
C LEU A 46 5.86 3.32 2.27
N ARG A 47 5.48 2.99 3.51
CA ARG A 47 5.70 3.87 4.67
C ARG A 47 7.18 4.17 4.91
N ARG A 48 8.08 3.24 4.60
CA ARG A 48 9.52 3.46 4.70
C ARG A 48 10.01 4.47 3.66
N GLU A 49 9.57 4.32 2.41
CA GLU A 49 9.97 5.25 1.34
C GLU A 49 9.39 6.66 1.57
N ILE A 50 8.15 6.76 2.04
CA ILE A 50 7.53 8.02 2.48
C ILE A 50 8.37 8.68 3.57
N ARG A 51 8.70 7.94 4.65
CA ARG A 51 9.54 8.46 5.74
C ARG A 51 10.90 8.94 5.29
N ARG A 52 11.51 8.29 4.30
CA ARG A 52 12.79 8.74 3.74
C ARG A 52 12.69 10.15 3.17
N PHE A 53 11.60 10.47 2.48
CA PHE A 53 11.36 11.84 2.00
C PHE A 53 11.01 12.80 3.15
N GLU A 54 10.23 12.36 4.13
CA GLU A 54 9.94 13.17 5.33
C GLU A 54 11.22 13.57 6.07
N GLU A 55 12.16 12.65 6.21
CA GLU A 55 13.47 12.89 6.80
C GLU A 55 14.33 13.80 5.90
N GLN A 56 14.28 13.61 4.58
CA GLN A 56 15.03 14.44 3.61
C GLN A 56 14.56 15.91 3.61
N TYR A 57 13.25 16.14 3.71
CA TYR A 57 12.64 17.47 3.64
C TYR A 57 12.23 18.04 5.01
N GLY A 58 12.42 17.28 6.10
CA GLY A 58 12.18 17.70 7.47
C GLY A 58 10.71 17.93 7.84
N CYS A 59 9.77 17.43 7.04
CA CYS A 59 8.32 17.62 7.25
C CYS A 59 7.50 16.49 6.63
N THR A 60 6.21 16.39 6.97
CA THR A 60 5.31 15.40 6.36
C THR A 60 4.96 15.77 4.92
N TYR A 61 4.42 14.82 4.16
CA TYR A 61 4.00 15.04 2.78
C TYR A 61 3.00 16.20 2.66
N GLU A 62 2.01 16.26 3.56
CA GLU A 62 0.94 17.26 3.54
C GLU A 62 1.49 18.66 3.80
N VAL A 63 2.44 18.77 4.71
CA VAL A 63 3.13 20.04 5.02
C VAL A 63 3.98 20.47 3.83
N PHE A 64 4.77 19.55 3.26
CA PHE A 64 5.57 19.83 2.07
C PHE A 64 4.69 20.29 0.89
N TYR A 65 3.61 19.57 0.62
CA TYR A 65 2.63 19.89 -0.43
C TYR A 65 2.02 21.28 -0.24
N ALA A 66 1.62 21.63 0.98
CA ALA A 66 1.09 22.95 1.30
C ALA A 66 2.12 24.06 1.01
N HIS A 67 3.39 23.86 1.36
CA HIS A 67 4.44 24.85 1.10
C HIS A 67 4.71 25.03 -0.40
N ILE A 68 4.88 23.95 -1.16
CA ILE A 68 5.19 24.07 -2.60
C ILE A 68 4.03 24.66 -3.43
N THR A 69 2.80 24.60 -2.92
CA THR A 69 1.60 25.12 -3.60
C THR A 69 1.25 26.56 -3.22
N ALA A 70 1.71 27.04 -2.06
CA ALA A 70 1.29 28.33 -1.50
C ALA A 70 2.44 29.33 -1.23
N ASP A 71 3.70 28.89 -1.28
CA ASP A 71 4.85 29.70 -0.89
C ASP A 71 5.94 29.69 -1.98
N GLU A 72 5.96 30.75 -2.80
CA GLU A 72 6.94 30.90 -3.88
C GLU A 72 8.37 31.08 -3.37
N ASP A 73 8.56 31.74 -2.21
CA ASP A 73 9.87 31.95 -1.60
C ASP A 73 10.44 30.62 -1.10
N PHE A 74 9.60 29.77 -0.51
CA PHE A 74 9.96 28.39 -0.16
C PHE A 74 10.40 27.61 -1.38
N VAL A 75 9.65 27.65 -2.49
CA VAL A 75 10.01 26.93 -3.73
C VAL A 75 11.33 27.43 -4.31
N ALA A 76 11.58 28.74 -4.27
CA ALA A 76 12.83 29.32 -4.73
C ALA A 76 14.03 28.83 -3.90
N ALA A 77 13.90 28.81 -2.56
CA ALA A 77 14.92 28.29 -1.66
C ALA A 77 15.12 26.77 -1.82
N LEU A 78 14.02 26.03 -1.95
CA LEU A 78 14.01 24.57 -2.16
C LEU A 78 14.75 24.19 -3.44
N ARG A 79 14.54 24.92 -4.55
CA ARG A 79 15.24 24.69 -5.82
C ARG A 79 16.75 24.85 -5.69
N GLN A 80 17.22 25.76 -4.83
CA GLN A 80 18.64 25.94 -4.59
C GLN A 80 19.23 24.84 -3.68
N ALA A 81 18.50 24.46 -2.62
CA ALA A 81 18.96 23.48 -1.64
C ALA A 81 18.87 22.02 -2.15
N HIS A 82 17.81 21.70 -2.90
CA HIS A 82 17.49 20.35 -3.38
C HIS A 82 17.13 20.38 -4.87
N PRO A 83 18.10 20.35 -5.79
CA PRO A 83 17.83 20.44 -7.23
C PRO A 83 16.94 19.34 -7.80
N THR A 84 16.78 18.21 -7.09
CA THR A 84 15.94 17.07 -7.50
C THR A 84 14.53 17.10 -6.90
N TRP A 85 14.15 18.17 -6.19
CA TRP A 85 12.93 18.21 -5.40
C TRP A 85 11.66 17.91 -6.21
N GLU A 86 11.55 18.36 -7.46
CA GLU A 86 10.36 18.12 -8.31
C GLU A 86 10.18 16.62 -8.59
N ARG A 87 11.28 15.92 -8.91
CA ARG A 87 11.25 14.46 -9.13
C ARG A 87 10.95 13.71 -7.84
N ASP A 88 11.58 14.14 -6.76
CA ASP A 88 11.41 13.51 -5.45
C ASP A 88 9.95 13.70 -4.98
N PHE A 89 9.38 14.88 -5.19
CA PHE A 89 7.96 15.18 -4.94
C PHE A 89 7.03 14.24 -5.69
N HIS A 90 7.19 14.10 -7.02
CA HIS A 90 6.34 13.19 -7.80
C HIS A 90 6.47 11.72 -7.35
N THR A 91 7.68 11.31 -6.98
CA THR A 91 7.91 9.96 -6.46
C THR A 91 7.24 9.76 -5.10
N TRP A 92 7.30 10.79 -4.25
CA TRP A 92 6.68 10.80 -2.94
C TRP A 92 5.15 10.78 -3.03
N GLU A 93 4.57 11.62 -3.88
CA GLU A 93 3.13 11.66 -4.20
C GLU A 93 2.64 10.28 -4.64
N PHE A 94 3.35 9.64 -5.58
CA PHE A 94 3.05 8.28 -6.00
C PHE A 94 3.00 7.28 -4.83
N TYR A 95 3.97 7.32 -3.90
CA TYR A 95 3.96 6.40 -2.75
C TYR A 95 2.82 6.66 -1.78
N VAL A 96 2.44 7.93 -1.56
CA VAL A 96 1.30 8.31 -0.71
C VAL A 96 -0.01 7.81 -1.32
N GLU A 97 -0.21 8.04 -2.62
CA GLU A 97 -1.38 7.54 -3.35
C GLU A 97 -1.45 6.01 -3.35
N GLU A 98 -0.32 5.34 -3.60
CA GLU A 98 -0.26 3.88 -3.57
C GLU A 98 -0.60 3.34 -2.16
N LEU A 99 -0.11 4.01 -1.10
CA LEU A 99 -0.43 3.63 0.28
C LEU A 99 -1.94 3.74 0.56
N HIS A 100 -2.59 4.81 0.08
CA HIS A 100 -4.05 4.96 0.19
C HIS A 100 -4.81 3.89 -0.57
N GLU A 101 -4.35 3.51 -1.76
CA GLU A 101 -4.97 2.42 -2.53
C GLU A 101 -4.89 1.08 -1.77
N TRP A 102 -3.72 0.76 -1.21
CA TRP A 102 -3.55 -0.48 -0.44
C TRP A 102 -4.36 -0.48 0.86
N LEU A 103 -4.53 0.67 1.52
CA LEU A 103 -5.43 0.83 2.66
C LEU A 103 -6.89 0.52 2.26
N SER A 104 -7.36 1.08 1.15
CA SER A 104 -8.72 0.80 0.63
C SER A 104 -8.92 -0.69 0.31
N ARG A 105 -7.92 -1.34 -0.30
CA ARG A 105 -7.96 -2.80 -0.56
C ARG A 105 -8.02 -3.61 0.74
N LEU A 106 -7.31 -3.19 1.79
CA LEU A 106 -7.34 -3.84 3.09
C LEU A 106 -8.72 -3.74 3.75
N GLU A 107 -9.36 -2.57 3.67
CA GLU A 107 -10.72 -2.34 4.20
C GLU A 107 -11.75 -3.22 3.49
N GLN A 108 -11.64 -3.39 2.17
CA GLN A 108 -12.50 -4.28 1.38
C GLN A 108 -12.39 -5.75 1.82
N LEU A 109 -11.19 -6.19 2.24
CA LEU A 109 -10.96 -7.56 2.75
C LEU A 109 -11.33 -7.76 4.23
N SER A 110 -11.52 -6.67 4.96
CA SER A 110 -11.84 -6.67 6.39
C SER A 110 -13.34 -6.51 6.67
N THR A 111 -14.11 -6.14 5.65
CA THR A 111 -15.56 -5.98 5.74
C THR A 111 -16.23 -7.36 5.62
N PRO A 112 -17.07 -7.76 6.58
CA PRO A 112 -17.75 -9.07 6.58
C PRO A 112 -18.77 -9.25 5.45
#